data_AF-A0A3A9AGP1-F1
#
_entry.id   AF-A0A3A9AGP1-F1
#
_cell.length_a   1.000
_cell.length_b   1.000
_cell.length_c   1.000
_cell.angle_alpha   90.00
_cell.angle_beta   90.00
_cell.angle_gamma   90.00
#
_symmetry.space_group_name_H-M   'P 1'
#
loop_
_entity.id
_entity.type
_entity.pdbx_description
1 polymer ?
#
loop_
_entity_poly.entity_id
_entity_poly.type
_entity_poly.pdbx_seq_one_letter_code
_entity_poly.pdbx_strand_id
1 'polypeptide(L)'
;MRRVNDILAISILILTAVLLAALGLKAYHTYVESEELERQEEEQAIAEVYARNEEAHTRVQEMQAEIQELTQDREKLEEFISQLQQESALRDEEIARAEEAAFEEGMGLRGEWDISDEGSLSENDIVSDDGNVSGNGSVLDNWSVSGNSSVSGNQSVSGNQSVSGNGSVSGNASVSGNWSVSGNRSVSGNGSGLGSSPARITLEERRAQRSSMKETLIVNRTDRKRISDSEIDFSGKKIACLGDSITAAANLDSEEDYQQYAYPSRLKELLGAEEVYNLGIGGSSIGRYWADAFVERYQEIPEDVDIIIVMGGTNDGFCLSEKELGTLEERSPRTFCGDLDELIRGLQKNYPDADIFFATPLPNILQDYLMRERSYLLPQRKLVNVMLKLAQEYDIPVIDLYNSNILDSHDVDIVEEYIPDGVHGNHEGYQILAEHFAAELVRYYEDGGWEQDYTEGDSLSGNSLSRDSLSGNSQTRDTSDRERPKESLSGNTVSKDSLSGNSAR
;
A
#
# COMPACT_ATOMS: atom_id res chain seq x y z
N MET A 1 -33.35 77.99 -5.94
CA MET A 1 -32.22 77.41 -5.18
C MET A 1 -32.44 75.94 -4.83
N ARG A 2 -33.55 75.51 -4.17
CA ARG A 2 -33.80 74.08 -3.88
C ARG A 2 -33.71 73.14 -5.10
N ARG A 3 -34.45 73.42 -6.19
CA ARG A 3 -34.40 72.59 -7.42
C ARG A 3 -33.01 72.43 -8.04
N VAL A 4 -32.14 73.44 -7.92
CA VAL A 4 -30.78 73.38 -8.47
C VAL A 4 -29.90 72.50 -7.59
N ASN A 5 -30.03 72.62 -6.26
CA ASN A 5 -29.32 71.74 -5.32
C ASN A 5 -29.79 70.29 -5.43
N ASP A 6 -31.08 70.05 -5.68
CA ASP A 6 -31.62 68.70 -5.87
C ASP A 6 -31.07 68.06 -7.16
N ILE A 7 -30.99 68.82 -8.26
CA ILE A 7 -30.37 68.36 -9.51
C ILE A 7 -28.87 68.11 -9.32
N LEU A 8 -28.18 68.98 -8.59
CA LEU A 8 -26.74 68.82 -8.30
C LEU A 8 -26.48 67.58 -7.44
N ALA A 9 -27.32 67.34 -6.42
CA ALA A 9 -27.22 66.16 -5.56
C ALA A 9 -27.46 64.86 -6.34
N ILE A 10 -28.49 64.83 -7.21
CA ILE A 10 -28.75 63.68 -8.10
C ILE A 10 -27.57 63.47 -9.07
N SER A 11 -27.02 64.55 -9.63
CA SER A 11 -25.87 64.47 -10.55
C SER A 11 -24.62 63.92 -9.86
N ILE A 12 -24.35 64.34 -8.62
CA ILE A 12 -23.26 63.81 -7.80
C ILE A 12 -23.49 62.32 -7.51
N LEU A 13 -24.71 61.92 -7.15
CA LEU A 13 -25.05 60.53 -6.83
C LEU A 13 -24.91 59.61 -8.06
N ILE A 14 -25.29 60.09 -9.24
CA ILE A 14 -25.08 59.37 -10.51
C ILE A 14 -23.58 59.27 -10.82
N LEU A 15 -22.83 60.36 -10.68
CA LEU A 15 -21.39 60.36 -10.92
C LEU A 15 -20.66 59.42 -9.97
N THR A 16 -21.01 59.40 -8.68
CA THR A 16 -20.41 58.46 -7.71
C THR A 16 -20.77 57.02 -8.02
N ALA A 17 -22.01 56.73 -8.44
CA ALA A 17 -22.41 55.39 -8.86
C ALA A 17 -21.63 54.92 -10.09
N VAL A 18 -21.42 55.79 -11.09
CA VAL A 18 -20.62 55.48 -12.28
C VAL A 18 -19.15 55.27 -11.93
N LEU A 19 -18.58 56.06 -11.01
CA LEU A 19 -17.21 55.90 -10.55
C LEU A 19 -17.01 54.59 -9.78
N LEU A 20 -17.96 54.22 -8.92
CA LEU A 20 -17.96 52.93 -8.22
C LEU A 20 -18.09 51.76 -9.21
N ALA A 21 -18.95 51.88 -10.22
CA ALA A 21 -19.08 50.86 -11.26
C ALA A 21 -17.78 50.72 -12.08
N ALA A 22 -17.13 51.83 -12.44
CA ALA A 22 -15.86 51.80 -13.17
C ALA A 22 -14.70 51.21 -12.34
N LEU A 23 -14.64 51.53 -11.04
CA LEU A 23 -13.68 50.94 -10.11
C LEU A 23 -13.95 49.43 -9.93
N GLY A 24 -15.22 49.03 -9.81
CA GLY A 24 -15.62 47.63 -9.75
C GLY A 24 -15.25 46.86 -11.02
N LEU A 25 -15.47 47.45 -12.20
CA LEU A 25 -15.10 46.84 -13.48
C LEU A 25 -13.57 46.68 -13.61
N LYS A 26 -12.80 47.68 -13.17
CA LYS A 26 -11.34 47.62 -13.18
C LYS A 26 -10.81 46.55 -12.21
N ALA A 27 -11.34 46.50 -10.99
CA ALA A 27 -10.97 45.47 -10.01
C ALA A 27 -11.33 44.06 -10.52
N TYR A 28 -12.49 43.89 -11.14
CA TYR A 28 -12.89 42.63 -11.77
C TYR A 28 -11.96 42.23 -12.92
N HIS A 29 -11.62 43.17 -13.81
CA HIS A 29 -10.67 42.91 -14.89
C HIS A 29 -9.30 42.47 -14.37
N THR A 30 -8.75 43.17 -13.37
CA THR A 30 -7.48 42.82 -12.76
C THR A 30 -7.54 41.45 -12.07
N TYR A 31 -8.65 41.11 -11.42
CA TYR A 31 -8.85 39.79 -10.82
C TYR A 31 -8.87 38.67 -11.87
N VAL A 32 -9.60 38.86 -12.96
CA VAL A 32 -9.66 37.88 -14.06
C VAL A 32 -8.28 37.72 -14.72
N GLU A 33 -7.57 38.82 -14.98
CA GLU A 33 -6.21 38.77 -15.52
C GLU A 33 -5.23 38.04 -14.58
N SER A 34 -5.34 38.22 -13.26
CA SER A 34 -4.49 37.50 -12.31
C SER A 34 -4.80 36.01 -12.27
N GLU A 35 -6.08 35.63 -12.29
CA GLU A 35 -6.51 34.23 -12.31
C GLU A 35 -6.06 33.53 -13.60
N GLU A 36 -6.12 34.23 -14.74
CA GLU A 36 -5.69 33.72 -16.03
C GLU A 36 -4.15 33.59 -16.11
N LEU A 37 -3.40 34.50 -15.47
CA LEU A 37 -1.95 34.42 -15.35
C LEU A 37 -1.53 33.25 -14.44
N GLU A 38 -2.14 33.09 -13.27
CA GLU A 38 -1.88 31.98 -12.34
C GLU A 38 -2.11 30.63 -13.03
N ARG A 39 -3.21 30.51 -13.78
CA ARG A 39 -3.50 29.31 -14.56
C ARG A 39 -2.47 29.07 -15.67
N GLN A 40 -2.00 30.11 -16.34
CA GLN A 40 -0.93 29.97 -17.35
C GLN A 40 0.39 29.52 -16.72
N GLU A 41 0.74 30.05 -15.55
CA GLU A 41 1.94 29.63 -14.80
C GLU A 41 1.83 28.17 -14.36
N GLU A 42 0.65 27.72 -13.90
CA GLU A 42 0.39 26.33 -13.54
C GLU A 42 0.45 25.40 -14.77
N GLU A 43 -0.21 25.77 -15.88
CA GLU A 43 -0.15 25.01 -17.14
C GLU A 43 1.28 24.89 -17.66
N GLN A 44 2.07 25.96 -17.56
CA GLN A 44 3.48 25.95 -17.93
C GLN A 44 4.31 25.05 -17.00
N ALA A 45 4.11 25.14 -15.69
CA ALA A 45 4.81 24.30 -14.72
C ALA A 45 4.51 22.80 -14.93
N ILE A 46 3.26 22.45 -15.23
CA ILE A 46 2.86 21.08 -15.57
C ILE A 46 3.55 20.64 -16.87
N ALA A 47 3.56 21.48 -17.90
CA ALA A 47 4.21 21.18 -19.18
C ALA A 47 5.72 20.95 -19.04
N GLU A 48 6.40 21.73 -18.20
CA GLU A 48 7.82 21.57 -17.89
C GLU A 48 8.10 20.23 -17.18
N VAL A 49 7.26 19.85 -16.22
CA VAL A 49 7.36 18.54 -15.54
C VAL A 49 7.14 17.40 -16.53
N TYR A 50 6.12 17.50 -17.39
CA TYR A 50 5.82 16.46 -18.38
C TYR A 50 6.96 16.29 -19.39
N ALA A 51 7.55 17.38 -19.88
CA ALA A 51 8.69 17.32 -20.79
C ALA A 51 9.92 16.69 -20.12
N ARG A 52 10.19 17.02 -18.85
CA ARG A 52 11.27 16.41 -18.07
C ARG A 52 11.04 14.90 -17.87
N ASN A 53 9.80 14.51 -17.60
CA ASN A 53 9.44 13.11 -17.38
C ASN A 53 9.48 12.30 -18.69
N GLU A 54 9.11 12.89 -19.83
CA GLU A 54 9.25 12.28 -21.16
C GLU A 54 10.72 12.04 -21.52
N GLU A 55 11.61 12.98 -21.18
CA GLU A 55 13.06 12.81 -21.33
C GLU A 55 13.59 11.68 -20.44
N ALA A 56 13.14 11.61 -19.18
CA ALA A 56 13.51 10.52 -18.28
C ALA A 56 13.02 9.17 -18.80
N HIS A 57 11.79 9.09 -19.30
CA HIS A 57 11.22 7.88 -19.88
C HIS A 57 11.99 7.41 -21.13
N THR A 58 12.36 8.34 -22.02
CA THR A 58 13.19 8.04 -23.18
C THR A 58 14.55 7.50 -22.75
N ARG A 59 15.18 8.14 -21.74
CA ARG A 59 16.47 7.69 -21.22
C ARG A 59 16.39 6.29 -20.60
N VAL A 60 15.31 5.96 -19.89
CA VAL A 60 15.07 4.62 -19.33
C VAL A 60 15.07 3.55 -20.43
N GLN A 61 14.43 3.81 -21.57
CA GLN A 61 14.43 2.87 -22.70
C GLN A 61 15.83 2.64 -23.28
N GLU A 62 16.65 3.70 -23.36
CA GLU A 62 18.05 3.59 -23.78
C GLU A 62 18.87 2.76 -22.76
N MET A 63 18.67 3.00 -21.47
CA MET A 63 19.36 2.28 -20.40
C MET A 63 18.98 0.79 -20.38
N GLN A 64 17.73 0.45 -20.66
CA GLN A 64 17.26 -0.93 -20.83
C GLN A 64 18.03 -1.63 -21.95
N ALA A 65 18.18 -0.98 -23.11
CA ALA A 65 18.93 -1.51 -24.23
C ALA A 65 20.43 -1.67 -23.89
N GLU A 66 21.02 -0.72 -23.16
CA GLU A 66 22.41 -0.80 -22.70
C GLU A 66 22.62 -2.00 -21.74
N ILE A 67 21.72 -2.21 -20.79
CA ILE A 67 21.79 -3.34 -19.85
C ILE A 67 21.61 -4.67 -20.60
N GLN A 68 20.65 -4.74 -21.53
CA GLN A 68 20.49 -5.92 -22.40
C GLN A 68 21.76 -6.20 -23.20
N GLU A 69 22.45 -5.20 -23.73
CA GLU A 69 23.74 -5.39 -24.41
C GLU A 69 24.82 -5.91 -23.44
N LEU A 70 24.87 -5.37 -22.22
CA LEU A 70 25.81 -5.82 -21.18
C LEU A 70 25.61 -7.29 -20.79
N THR A 71 24.41 -7.87 -20.92
CA THR A 71 24.18 -9.31 -20.68
C THR A 71 25.01 -10.23 -21.58
N GLN A 72 25.59 -9.71 -22.68
CA GLN A 72 26.50 -10.47 -23.54
C GLN A 72 27.90 -10.66 -22.91
N ASP A 73 28.24 -9.90 -21.88
CA ASP A 73 29.52 -9.91 -21.18
C ASP A 73 29.31 -9.82 -19.66
N ARG A 74 29.13 -10.99 -19.04
CA ARG A 74 28.83 -11.14 -17.61
C ARG A 74 29.78 -10.34 -16.71
N GLU A 75 31.09 -10.37 -16.98
CA GLU A 75 32.07 -9.68 -16.14
C GLU A 75 31.84 -8.16 -16.16
N LYS A 76 31.52 -7.60 -17.34
CA LYS A 76 31.16 -6.18 -17.45
C LYS A 76 29.84 -5.85 -16.80
N LEU A 77 28.83 -6.72 -16.94
CA LEU A 77 27.54 -6.52 -16.30
C LEU A 77 27.67 -6.53 -14.77
N GLU A 78 28.43 -7.47 -14.22
CA GLU A 78 28.69 -7.57 -12.78
C GLU A 78 29.46 -6.35 -12.26
N GLU A 79 30.50 -5.89 -12.99
CA GLU A 79 31.23 -4.66 -12.65
C GLU A 79 30.31 -3.43 -12.68
N PHE A 80 29.48 -3.33 -13.71
CA PHE A 80 28.52 -2.24 -13.89
C PHE A 80 27.49 -2.16 -12.75
N ILE A 81 26.84 -3.29 -12.43
CA ILE A 81 25.87 -3.39 -11.32
C ILE A 81 26.55 -3.07 -9.99
N SER A 82 27.74 -3.64 -9.74
CA SER A 82 28.49 -3.40 -8.50
C SER A 82 28.86 -1.93 -8.31
N GLN A 83 29.24 -1.25 -9.40
CA GLN A 83 29.55 0.18 -9.37
C GLN A 83 28.31 1.01 -9.04
N LEU A 84 27.18 0.73 -9.69
CA LEU A 84 25.91 1.43 -9.43
C LEU A 84 25.45 1.27 -7.99
N GLN A 85 25.52 0.06 -7.43
CA GLN A 85 25.17 -0.20 -6.04
C GLN A 85 26.03 0.62 -5.07
N GLN A 86 27.34 0.72 -5.32
CA GLN A 86 28.24 1.51 -4.46
C GLN A 86 27.93 3.01 -4.54
N GLU A 87 27.69 3.53 -5.74
CA GLU A 87 27.34 4.94 -5.95
C GLU A 87 25.97 5.28 -5.34
N SER A 88 24.99 4.38 -5.48
CA SER A 88 23.65 4.53 -4.88
C SER A 88 23.70 4.49 -3.36
N ALA A 89 24.45 3.55 -2.77
CA ALA A 89 24.62 3.47 -1.31
C ALA A 89 25.26 4.74 -0.71
N LEU A 90 26.30 5.29 -1.34
CA LEU A 90 26.91 6.55 -0.91
C LEU A 90 25.91 7.71 -0.96
N ARG A 91 25.09 7.75 -2.02
CA ARG A 91 24.07 8.78 -2.18
C ARG A 91 22.96 8.67 -1.14
N ASP A 92 22.58 7.44 -0.78
CA ASP A 92 21.61 7.16 0.27
C ASP A 92 22.10 7.61 1.65
N GLU A 93 23.40 7.42 1.96
CA GLU A 93 24.04 7.95 3.17
C GLU A 93 24.12 9.49 3.18
N GLU A 94 24.31 10.12 2.02
CA GLU A 94 24.29 11.59 1.89
C GLU A 94 22.89 12.16 2.14
N ILE A 95 21.85 11.53 1.57
CA ILE A 95 20.46 11.93 1.77
C ILE A 95 20.09 11.77 3.25
N ALA A 96 20.39 10.63 3.87
CA ALA A 96 20.07 10.40 5.28
C ALA A 96 20.73 11.44 6.20
N ARG A 97 22.01 11.77 5.96
CA ARG A 97 22.71 12.82 6.72
C ARG A 97 22.12 14.21 6.51
N ALA A 98 21.67 14.52 5.28
CA ALA A 98 21.03 15.79 4.99
C ALA A 98 19.67 15.92 5.70
N GLU A 99 18.90 14.83 5.76
CA GLU A 99 17.63 14.77 6.48
C GLU A 99 17.82 14.94 8.00
N GLU A 100 18.80 14.26 8.58
CA GLU A 100 19.17 14.40 10.00
C GLU A 100 19.61 15.83 10.32
N ALA A 101 20.46 16.44 9.49
CA ALA A 101 20.89 17.83 9.66
C ALA A 101 19.72 18.82 9.54
N ALA A 102 18.81 18.63 8.58
CA ALA A 102 17.63 19.47 8.43
C ALA A 102 16.70 19.39 9.66
N PHE A 103 16.64 18.22 10.30
CA PHE A 103 15.93 18.02 11.56
C PHE A 103 16.59 18.80 12.72
N GLU A 104 17.91 18.69 12.87
CA GLU A 104 18.66 19.39 13.92
C GLU A 104 18.59 20.93 13.79
N GLU A 105 18.56 21.45 12.56
CA GLU A 105 18.44 22.89 12.30
C GLU A 105 17.00 23.43 12.50
N GLY A 106 16.04 22.58 12.89
CA GLY A 106 14.64 22.98 13.09
C GLY A 106 13.94 23.39 11.79
N MET A 107 14.52 23.03 10.64
CA MET A 107 13.95 23.25 9.30
C MET A 107 13.18 22.03 8.78
N GLY A 108 13.16 20.93 9.56
CA GLY A 108 12.37 19.74 9.25
C GLY A 108 10.87 20.01 9.37
N LEU A 109 10.20 20.20 8.23
CA LEU A 109 8.79 19.84 8.13
C LEU A 109 8.71 18.34 8.37
N ARG A 110 8.15 17.91 9.52
CA ARG A 110 7.69 16.54 9.71
C ARG A 110 6.64 16.27 8.62
N GLY A 111 7.10 15.70 7.51
CA GLY A 111 6.46 14.54 6.95
C GLY A 111 6.78 13.36 7.84
N GLU A 112 5.80 12.64 8.36
CA GLU A 112 5.99 11.35 9.05
C GLU A 112 6.64 10.32 8.11
N TRP A 113 7.93 10.49 7.79
CA TRP A 113 8.75 9.51 7.08
C TRP A 113 9.60 8.65 8.03
N ASP A 114 9.41 8.80 9.34
CA ASP A 114 10.11 8.01 10.35
C ASP A 114 9.47 6.62 10.49
N ILE A 115 10.00 5.68 9.70
CA ILE A 115 10.19 4.30 10.16
C ILE A 115 11.64 4.19 10.62
N SER A 116 12.01 4.95 11.65
CA SER A 116 13.25 4.73 12.39
C SER A 116 12.89 3.92 13.64
N ASP A 117 13.08 2.61 13.58
CA ASP A 117 13.18 1.77 14.78
C ASP A 117 14.66 1.70 15.22
N GLU A 118 15.36 2.84 15.18
CA GLU A 118 16.76 2.97 15.59
C GLU A 118 16.86 3.84 16.84
N GLY A 119 16.90 3.17 18.00
CA GLY A 119 17.19 3.80 19.28
C GLY A 119 18.64 4.26 19.35
N SER A 120 18.90 5.56 19.21
CA SER A 120 20.18 6.14 19.61
C SER A 120 20.36 5.98 21.12
N LEU A 121 21.52 5.50 21.57
CA LEU A 121 21.96 5.61 22.96
C LEU A 121 23.33 6.27 23.02
N SER A 122 23.36 7.44 23.65
CA SER A 122 24.56 8.19 23.99
C SER A 122 25.33 7.52 25.14
N GLU A 123 26.66 7.55 25.04
CA GLU A 123 27.59 6.97 26.00
C GLU A 123 27.68 7.72 27.35
N ASN A 124 28.13 6.95 28.35
CA ASN A 124 28.91 7.30 29.56
C ASN A 124 28.15 7.50 30.89
N ASP A 125 28.24 6.49 31.78
CA ASP A 125 28.99 6.60 33.04
C ASP A 125 29.17 5.24 33.75
N ILE A 126 30.34 5.05 34.39
CA ILE A 126 30.73 3.92 35.25
C ILE A 126 30.68 4.38 36.71
N VAL A 127 30.48 3.43 37.67
CA VAL A 127 30.80 3.41 39.14
C VAL A 127 29.55 3.37 40.04
N SER A 128 29.41 2.65 41.16
CA SER A 128 30.09 1.54 41.88
C SER A 128 29.22 1.19 43.11
N ASP A 129 29.47 0.03 43.71
CA ASP A 129 28.97 -0.50 45.00
C ASP A 129 27.62 -1.24 45.01
N ASP A 130 27.66 -2.39 45.69
CA ASP A 130 26.65 -3.45 45.86
C ASP A 130 25.18 -2.99 45.73
N GLY A 131 24.59 -3.25 44.56
CA GLY A 131 23.19 -2.97 44.26
C GLY A 131 22.58 -3.96 43.26
N ASN A 132 21.30 -4.32 43.47
CA ASN A 132 20.51 -5.05 42.49
C ASN A 132 20.42 -4.25 41.19
N VAL A 133 20.80 -4.86 40.07
CA VAL A 133 20.65 -4.27 38.73
C VAL A 133 19.35 -4.77 38.12
N SER A 134 18.44 -3.85 37.82
CA SER A 134 17.32 -4.07 36.91
C SER A 134 17.68 -3.44 35.56
N GLY A 135 18.22 -4.23 34.64
CA GLY A 135 18.61 -3.77 33.29
C GLY A 135 19.53 -4.77 32.58
N ASN A 136 19.70 -4.60 31.26
CA ASN A 136 20.58 -5.44 30.44
C ASN A 136 22.04 -5.15 30.81
N GLY A 137 22.79 -6.18 31.21
CA GLY A 137 24.21 -6.08 31.56
C GLY A 137 24.95 -7.38 31.32
N SER A 138 26.25 -7.29 31.02
CA SER A 138 27.17 -8.43 30.90
C SER A 138 28.07 -8.50 32.13
N VAL A 139 28.13 -9.68 32.77
CA VAL A 139 28.91 -9.90 34.01
C VAL A 139 29.72 -11.20 33.89
N LEU A 140 30.97 -11.15 34.33
CA LEU A 140 31.91 -12.29 34.37
C LEU A 140 32.10 -12.73 35.83
N ASP A 141 31.16 -13.53 36.36
CA ASP A 141 31.32 -14.52 37.46
C ASP A 141 29.95 -14.93 38.06
N ASN A 142 29.95 -15.84 39.04
CA ASN A 142 28.78 -16.46 39.64
C ASN A 142 27.82 -15.44 40.30
N TRP A 143 26.69 -15.14 39.64
CA TRP A 143 25.64 -14.24 40.15
C TRP A 143 24.22 -14.81 39.93
N SER A 144 23.26 -14.46 40.79
CA SER A 144 21.82 -14.73 40.55
C SER A 144 21.13 -13.48 40.00
N VAL A 145 20.70 -13.52 38.73
CA VAL A 145 20.05 -12.41 38.05
C VAL A 145 18.56 -12.71 37.86
N SER A 146 17.70 -11.72 38.10
CA SER A 146 16.28 -11.75 37.71
C SER A 146 16.07 -10.80 36.51
N GLY A 147 16.06 -11.32 35.29
CA GLY A 147 15.92 -10.55 34.04
C GLY A 147 16.55 -11.24 32.83
N ASN A 148 16.47 -10.62 31.66
CA ASN A 148 17.14 -11.09 30.44
C ASN A 148 18.66 -10.84 30.55
N SER A 149 19.49 -11.85 30.29
CA SER A 149 20.95 -11.67 30.29
C SER A 149 21.64 -12.54 29.23
N SER A 150 22.83 -12.11 28.79
CA SER A 150 23.76 -12.88 27.98
C SER A 150 24.99 -13.19 28.84
N VAL A 151 25.28 -14.47 29.09
CA VAL A 151 26.37 -14.91 29.97
C VAL A 151 27.13 -16.06 29.32
N SER A 152 28.46 -16.07 29.44
CA SER A 152 29.33 -17.19 29.06
C SER A 152 29.83 -17.92 30.31
N GLY A 153 29.22 -19.05 30.66
CA GLY A 153 29.57 -19.85 31.84
C GLY A 153 28.46 -20.79 32.31
N ASN A 154 28.73 -21.58 33.35
CA ASN A 154 27.73 -22.47 33.96
C ASN A 154 26.82 -21.67 34.91
N GLN A 155 25.51 -21.63 34.65
CA GLN A 155 24.55 -20.88 35.47
C GLN A 155 23.27 -21.68 35.74
N SER A 156 22.60 -21.35 36.85
CA SER A 156 21.22 -21.75 37.14
C SER A 156 20.36 -20.48 37.15
N VAL A 157 19.40 -20.38 36.23
CA VAL A 157 18.53 -19.20 36.05
C VAL A 157 17.05 -19.59 36.24
N SER A 158 16.28 -18.71 36.87
CA SER A 158 14.81 -18.78 36.94
C SER A 158 14.19 -17.69 36.05
N GLY A 159 14.19 -17.88 34.72
CA GLY A 159 13.74 -16.90 33.72
C GLY A 159 14.02 -17.33 32.27
N ASN A 160 13.67 -16.48 31.29
CA ASN A 160 13.95 -16.71 29.86
C ASN A 160 15.43 -16.45 29.57
N GLN A 161 16.09 -17.33 28.81
CA GLN A 161 17.54 -17.26 28.56
C GLN A 161 17.88 -17.61 27.10
N SER A 162 18.88 -16.93 26.54
CA SER A 162 19.60 -17.33 25.32
C SER A 162 21.01 -17.74 25.72
N VAL A 163 21.43 -18.97 25.40
CA VAL A 163 22.73 -19.54 25.80
C VAL A 163 23.46 -20.11 24.59
N SER A 164 24.71 -19.71 24.40
CA SER A 164 25.64 -20.30 23.42
C SER A 164 26.67 -21.23 24.11
N GLY A 165 26.22 -22.36 24.64
CA GLY A 165 27.07 -23.38 25.28
C GLY A 165 26.27 -24.35 26.17
N ASN A 166 26.83 -25.50 26.58
CA ASN A 166 26.08 -26.57 27.28
C ASN A 166 25.51 -26.14 28.65
N GLY A 167 24.21 -26.38 28.91
CA GLY A 167 23.57 -26.08 30.20
C GLY A 167 22.30 -26.91 30.44
N SER A 168 21.62 -26.67 31.57
CA SER A 168 20.29 -27.24 31.85
C SER A 168 19.36 -26.13 32.32
N VAL A 169 18.18 -26.00 31.72
CA VAL A 169 17.20 -24.95 32.03
C VAL A 169 15.92 -25.59 32.56
N SER A 170 15.38 -25.05 33.67
CA SER A 170 14.04 -25.37 34.17
C SER A 170 13.06 -24.24 33.80
N GLY A 171 12.74 -24.10 32.51
CA GLY A 171 11.93 -23.01 31.94
C GLY A 171 11.86 -23.03 30.40
N ASN A 172 11.24 -22.00 29.79
CA ASN A 172 11.16 -21.84 28.33
C ASN A 172 12.50 -21.32 27.77
N ALA A 173 13.03 -21.95 26.71
CA ALA A 173 14.31 -21.57 26.10
C ALA A 173 14.30 -21.78 24.58
N SER A 174 14.99 -20.92 23.83
CA SER A 174 15.37 -21.18 22.42
C SER A 174 16.82 -21.66 22.39
N VAL A 175 17.11 -22.72 21.63
CA VAL A 175 18.42 -23.39 21.66
C VAL A 175 18.80 -23.92 20.28
N SER A 176 20.01 -23.63 19.82
CA SER A 176 20.65 -24.28 18.67
C SER A 176 21.78 -25.22 19.15
N GLY A 177 21.56 -26.54 19.07
CA GLY A 177 22.53 -27.59 19.47
C GLY A 177 21.90 -28.85 20.10
N ASN A 178 22.73 -29.75 20.63
CA ASN A 178 22.29 -31.00 21.29
C ASN A 178 21.98 -30.79 22.78
N TRP A 179 20.70 -30.89 23.19
CA TRP A 179 20.27 -30.58 24.57
C TRP A 179 19.16 -31.50 25.12
N SER A 180 19.07 -31.55 26.45
CA SER A 180 18.04 -32.25 27.24
C SER A 180 17.22 -31.21 28.04
N VAL A 181 15.93 -31.10 27.77
CA VAL A 181 14.99 -30.17 28.43
C VAL A 181 13.87 -30.95 29.11
N SER A 182 13.52 -30.59 30.35
CA SER A 182 12.46 -31.25 31.15
C SER A 182 11.13 -30.45 31.21
N GLY A 183 10.81 -29.66 30.18
CA GLY A 183 9.62 -28.81 30.07
C GLY A 183 9.19 -28.53 28.61
N ASN A 184 8.15 -27.70 28.41
CA ASN A 184 7.59 -27.42 27.08
C ASN A 184 8.61 -26.78 26.12
N ARG A 185 8.62 -27.26 24.88
CA ARG A 185 9.54 -26.86 23.80
C ARG A 185 8.84 -25.91 22.83
N SER A 186 9.42 -24.73 22.56
CA SER A 186 9.19 -24.04 21.29
C SER A 186 10.41 -24.26 20.39
N VAL A 187 10.16 -24.65 19.14
CA VAL A 187 11.17 -24.71 18.08
C VAL A 187 10.83 -23.57 17.14
N SER A 188 11.77 -22.68 16.86
CA SER A 188 11.63 -21.74 15.74
C SER A 188 11.82 -22.53 14.43
N GLY A 189 10.73 -23.15 14.00
CA GLY A 189 10.45 -23.51 12.63
C GLY A 189 9.01 -23.07 12.37
N ASN A 190 8.79 -22.34 11.27
CA ASN A 190 7.53 -21.78 10.79
C ASN A 190 6.25 -22.27 11.50
N GLY A 191 5.55 -21.34 12.12
CA GLY A 191 4.22 -21.54 12.68
C GLY A 191 3.71 -20.26 13.33
N SER A 192 2.76 -19.61 12.65
CA SER A 192 2.08 -18.37 13.04
C SER A 192 1.47 -18.41 14.44
N GLY A 193 1.42 -17.27 15.12
CA GLY A 193 0.59 -17.12 16.32
C GLY A 193 0.91 -15.92 17.21
N LEU A 194 0.11 -14.86 17.03
CA LEU A 194 -0.30 -13.84 18.01
C LEU A 194 0.64 -12.64 18.28
N GLY A 195 0.24 -11.50 17.71
CA GLY A 195 0.10 -10.26 18.47
C GLY A 195 1.37 -9.43 18.70
N SER A 196 2.18 -9.24 17.66
CA SER A 196 3.09 -8.09 17.44
C SER A 196 3.65 -8.28 16.03
N SER A 197 3.49 -7.30 15.12
CA SER A 197 4.12 -7.36 13.80
C SER A 197 5.61 -7.65 13.98
N PRO A 198 6.15 -8.78 13.48
CA PRO A 198 7.59 -8.94 13.45
C PRO A 198 8.15 -7.77 12.64
N ALA A 199 9.20 -7.11 13.14
CA ALA A 199 9.86 -6.01 12.46
C ALA A 199 10.06 -6.41 10.99
N ARG A 200 9.52 -5.60 10.05
CA ARG A 200 9.64 -5.88 8.62
C ARG A 200 11.12 -5.78 8.26
N ILE A 201 11.71 -6.91 7.86
CA ILE A 201 13.10 -6.97 7.43
C ILE A 201 13.24 -6.12 6.16
N THR A 202 14.21 -5.21 6.13
CA THR A 202 14.45 -4.33 4.99
C THR A 202 15.11 -5.09 3.84
N LEU A 203 15.04 -4.54 2.62
CA LEU A 203 15.75 -5.11 1.47
C LEU A 203 17.26 -5.27 1.71
N GLU A 204 17.90 -4.27 2.32
CA GLU A 204 19.33 -4.33 2.65
C GLU A 204 19.66 -5.47 3.61
N GLU A 205 18.85 -5.64 4.66
CA GLU A 205 19.00 -6.75 5.60
C GLU A 205 18.79 -8.11 4.93
N ARG A 206 17.87 -8.22 3.96
CA ARG A 206 17.68 -9.47 3.19
C ARG A 206 18.86 -9.75 2.26
N ARG A 207 19.35 -8.74 1.54
CA ARG A 207 20.53 -8.85 0.67
C ARG A 207 21.76 -9.28 1.46
N ALA A 208 21.94 -8.77 2.69
CA ALA A 208 23.03 -9.14 3.57
C ALA A 208 22.97 -10.61 4.01
N GLN A 209 21.77 -11.20 4.09
CA GLN A 209 21.60 -12.61 4.46
C GLN A 209 21.82 -13.55 3.27
N ARG A 210 21.40 -13.14 2.07
CA ARG A 210 21.36 -14.03 0.90
C ARG A 210 21.23 -13.25 -0.41
N SER A 211 21.91 -13.76 -1.45
CA SER A 211 21.76 -13.25 -2.81
C SER A 211 20.34 -13.38 -3.33
N SER A 212 19.92 -12.43 -4.15
CA SER A 212 18.56 -12.35 -4.68
C SER A 212 18.20 -13.55 -5.54
N MET A 213 19.15 -14.10 -6.30
CA MET A 213 18.96 -15.37 -7.02
C MET A 213 18.56 -16.52 -6.09
N LYS A 214 19.27 -16.67 -4.97
CA LYS A 214 18.99 -17.74 -4.01
C LYS A 214 17.72 -17.47 -3.19
N GLU A 215 17.37 -16.22 -2.93
CA GLU A 215 16.08 -15.84 -2.34
C GLU A 215 14.95 -16.24 -3.28
N THR A 216 14.99 -15.76 -4.52
CA THR A 216 14.03 -16.02 -5.60
C THR A 216 13.74 -17.51 -5.72
N LEU A 217 14.76 -18.36 -5.87
CA LEU A 217 14.57 -19.81 -6.04
C LEU A 217 13.91 -20.50 -4.82
N ILE A 218 14.18 -20.02 -3.61
CA ILE A 218 13.63 -20.61 -2.38
C ILE A 218 12.19 -20.14 -2.15
N VAL A 219 11.93 -18.84 -2.33
CA VAL A 219 10.59 -18.27 -2.23
C VAL A 219 9.71 -18.90 -3.31
N ASN A 220 10.15 -18.92 -4.56
CA ASN A 220 9.41 -19.54 -5.66
C ASN A 220 9.06 -21.02 -5.42
N ARG A 221 10.00 -21.81 -4.88
CA ARG A 221 9.71 -23.20 -4.50
C ARG A 221 8.65 -23.29 -3.39
N THR A 222 8.69 -22.37 -2.43
CA THR A 222 7.73 -22.30 -1.33
C THR A 222 6.36 -21.88 -1.84
N ASP A 223 6.32 -20.92 -2.75
CA ASP A 223 5.10 -20.41 -3.39
C ASP A 223 4.41 -21.50 -4.21
N ARG A 224 5.15 -22.19 -5.08
CA ARG A 224 4.64 -23.35 -5.83
C ARG A 224 4.04 -24.41 -4.92
N LYS A 225 4.68 -24.69 -3.79
CA LYS A 225 4.18 -25.65 -2.81
C LYS A 225 2.89 -25.14 -2.15
N ARG A 226 2.84 -23.87 -1.77
CA ARG A 226 1.63 -23.27 -1.17
C ARG A 226 0.45 -23.33 -2.15
N ILE A 227 0.67 -22.96 -3.40
CA ILE A 227 -0.35 -23.06 -4.46
C ILE A 227 -0.81 -24.52 -4.62
N SER A 228 0.13 -25.49 -4.66
CA SER A 228 -0.23 -26.90 -4.85
C SER A 228 -0.97 -27.52 -3.66
N ASP A 229 -0.67 -27.05 -2.45
CA ASP A 229 -1.25 -27.55 -1.19
C ASP A 229 -2.54 -26.78 -0.81
N SER A 230 -2.86 -25.70 -1.53
CA SER A 230 -3.99 -24.80 -1.25
C SER A 230 -5.35 -25.51 -1.35
N GLU A 231 -6.22 -25.23 -0.39
CA GLU A 231 -7.65 -25.58 -0.44
C GLU A 231 -8.55 -24.38 -0.79
N ILE A 232 -7.96 -23.20 -1.04
CA ILE A 232 -8.70 -21.98 -1.38
C ILE A 232 -9.26 -22.11 -2.81
N ASP A 233 -10.58 -21.99 -2.94
CA ASP A 233 -11.28 -22.07 -4.21
C ASP A 233 -11.46 -20.67 -4.82
N PHE A 234 -10.67 -20.38 -5.86
CA PHE A 234 -10.83 -19.19 -6.69
C PHE A 234 -11.75 -19.43 -7.90
N SER A 235 -12.35 -20.60 -8.03
CA SER A 235 -13.28 -20.86 -9.13
C SER A 235 -14.50 -19.95 -9.02
N GLY A 236 -14.77 -19.18 -10.09
CA GLY A 236 -15.79 -18.13 -10.09
C GLY A 236 -15.30 -16.75 -9.63
N LYS A 237 -14.05 -16.60 -9.19
CA LYS A 237 -13.48 -15.29 -8.82
C LYS A 237 -12.99 -14.52 -10.04
N LYS A 238 -13.27 -13.21 -10.04
CA LYS A 238 -12.77 -12.25 -11.03
C LYS A 238 -11.74 -11.32 -10.40
N ILE A 239 -10.56 -11.25 -11.01
CA ILE A 239 -9.42 -10.47 -10.49
C ILE A 239 -9.10 -9.35 -11.48
N ALA A 240 -8.90 -8.12 -11.02
CA ALA A 240 -8.35 -7.05 -11.83
C ALA A 240 -6.91 -6.74 -11.41
N CYS A 241 -5.98 -6.75 -12.38
CA CYS A 241 -4.60 -6.32 -12.17
C CYS A 241 -4.40 -4.94 -12.80
N LEU A 242 -4.47 -3.88 -11.99
CA LEU A 242 -4.15 -2.51 -12.40
C LEU A 242 -2.65 -2.27 -12.29
N GLY A 243 -2.01 -1.85 -13.38
CA GLY A 243 -0.57 -1.61 -13.34
C GLY A 243 0.04 -0.95 -14.57
N ASP A 244 1.36 -1.10 -14.65
CA ASP A 244 2.25 -0.49 -15.63
C ASP A 244 2.73 -1.48 -16.72
N SER A 245 3.93 -1.27 -17.26
CA SER A 245 4.56 -2.15 -18.26
C SER A 245 4.83 -3.56 -17.73
N ILE A 246 5.06 -3.73 -16.42
CA ILE A 246 5.28 -5.05 -15.83
C ILE A 246 3.97 -5.85 -15.86
N THR A 247 2.85 -5.23 -15.51
CA THR A 247 1.52 -5.85 -15.61
C THR A 247 1.13 -6.12 -17.06
N ALA A 248 1.45 -5.20 -17.98
CA ALA A 248 1.17 -5.36 -19.39
C ALA A 248 2.05 -6.43 -20.09
N ALA A 249 3.19 -6.78 -19.51
CA ALA A 249 4.30 -7.46 -20.19
C ALA A 249 4.77 -6.73 -21.46
N ALA A 250 4.87 -5.41 -21.38
CA ALA A 250 5.10 -4.54 -22.54
C ALA A 250 6.45 -4.80 -23.24
N ASN A 251 7.46 -5.31 -22.52
CA ASN A 251 8.76 -5.66 -23.11
C ASN A 251 8.68 -6.86 -24.08
N LEU A 252 7.59 -7.64 -24.04
CA LEU A 252 7.36 -8.78 -24.92
C LEU A 252 6.42 -8.44 -26.09
N ASP A 253 6.02 -7.18 -26.26
CA ASP A 253 4.97 -6.77 -27.21
C ASP A 253 5.26 -7.12 -28.69
N SER A 254 6.54 -7.29 -29.02
CA SER A 254 7.02 -7.71 -30.32
C SER A 254 6.82 -9.21 -30.61
N GLU A 255 6.54 -10.02 -29.59
CA GLU A 255 6.27 -11.45 -29.71
C GLU A 255 4.80 -11.73 -30.04
N GLU A 256 4.55 -12.76 -30.84
CA GLU A 256 3.18 -13.21 -31.13
C GLU A 256 2.55 -13.81 -29.86
N ASP A 257 1.31 -13.41 -29.57
CA ASP A 257 0.54 -13.84 -28.40
C ASP A 257 1.26 -13.62 -27.05
N TYR A 258 2.07 -12.56 -26.94
CA TYR A 258 2.90 -12.32 -25.76
C TYR A 258 2.12 -12.15 -24.46
N GLN A 259 0.86 -11.72 -24.53
CA GLN A 259 0.02 -11.49 -23.34
C GLN A 259 -0.13 -12.76 -22.50
N GLN A 260 -0.02 -13.95 -23.09
CA GLN A 260 -0.06 -15.22 -22.37
C GLN A 260 1.09 -15.37 -21.35
N TYR A 261 2.18 -14.62 -21.52
CA TYR A 261 3.32 -14.62 -20.60
C TYR A 261 3.18 -13.60 -19.49
N ALA A 262 2.28 -12.61 -19.63
CA ALA A 262 2.08 -11.62 -18.59
C ALA A 262 1.62 -12.28 -17.27
N TYR A 263 2.10 -11.77 -16.14
CA TYR A 263 1.75 -12.36 -14.84
C TYR A 263 0.24 -12.45 -14.59
N PRO A 264 -0.63 -11.52 -15.05
CA PRO A 264 -2.08 -11.68 -14.87
C PRO A 264 -2.65 -12.91 -15.58
N SER A 265 -2.17 -13.22 -16.78
CA SER A 265 -2.59 -14.42 -17.53
C SER A 265 -2.12 -15.69 -16.84
N ARG A 266 -0.87 -15.72 -16.34
CA ARG A 266 -0.36 -16.84 -15.55
C ARG A 266 -1.08 -17.00 -14.21
N LEU A 267 -1.42 -15.89 -13.56
CA LEU A 267 -2.18 -15.86 -12.31
C LEU A 267 -3.56 -16.53 -12.49
N LYS A 268 -4.24 -16.25 -13.61
CA LYS A 268 -5.51 -16.91 -13.95
C LYS A 268 -5.38 -18.44 -13.98
N GLU A 269 -4.36 -18.94 -14.65
CA GLU A 269 -4.09 -20.38 -14.78
C GLU A 269 -3.73 -21.02 -13.44
N LEU A 270 -2.87 -20.35 -12.66
CA LEU A 270 -2.38 -20.84 -11.36
C LEU A 270 -3.50 -20.96 -10.32
N LEU A 271 -4.43 -19.99 -10.29
CA LEU A 271 -5.54 -19.97 -9.34
C LEU A 271 -6.79 -20.69 -9.86
N GLY A 272 -6.90 -20.92 -11.17
CA GLY A 272 -8.16 -21.40 -11.77
C GLY A 272 -9.29 -20.38 -11.66
N ALA A 273 -8.96 -19.09 -11.63
CA ALA A 273 -9.93 -18.00 -11.55
C ALA A 273 -10.82 -17.93 -12.79
N GLU A 274 -12.05 -17.41 -12.64
CA GLU A 274 -12.97 -17.24 -13.78
C GLU A 274 -12.40 -16.24 -14.79
N GLU A 275 -11.95 -15.09 -14.29
CA GLU A 275 -11.35 -14.05 -15.11
C GLU A 275 -10.23 -13.33 -14.37
N VAL A 276 -9.19 -12.96 -15.12
CA VAL A 276 -8.16 -12.04 -14.64
C VAL A 276 -7.94 -10.97 -15.70
N TYR A 277 -8.42 -9.76 -15.40
CA TYR A 277 -8.28 -8.59 -16.26
C TYR A 277 -6.87 -8.03 -16.16
N ASN A 278 -6.14 -8.04 -17.27
CA ASN A 278 -4.89 -7.31 -17.41
C ASN A 278 -5.19 -5.85 -17.77
N LEU A 279 -5.08 -4.95 -16.79
CA LEU A 279 -5.24 -3.51 -16.94
C LEU A 279 -3.88 -2.80 -16.85
N GLY A 280 -2.82 -3.44 -17.35
CA GLY A 280 -1.49 -2.86 -17.49
C GLY A 280 -1.39 -1.93 -18.70
N ILE A 281 -0.73 -0.77 -18.55
CA ILE A 281 -0.34 0.08 -19.68
C ILE A 281 1.14 0.42 -19.57
N GLY A 282 1.87 0.21 -20.68
CA GLY A 282 3.30 0.49 -20.77
C GLY A 282 3.64 1.92 -20.35
N GLY A 283 4.60 2.05 -19.44
CA GLY A 283 5.08 3.35 -18.96
C GLY A 283 4.12 4.10 -18.05
N SER A 284 2.97 3.56 -17.66
CA SER A 284 2.04 4.27 -16.75
C SER A 284 2.56 4.40 -15.31
N SER A 285 2.21 5.49 -14.63
CA SER A 285 2.53 5.77 -13.21
C SER A 285 1.30 5.74 -12.31
N ILE A 286 1.49 5.59 -11.00
CA ILE A 286 0.41 5.75 -10.02
C ILE A 286 -0.11 7.18 -10.05
N GLY A 287 0.79 8.15 -9.88
CA GLY A 287 0.48 9.56 -9.85
C GLY A 287 0.38 10.20 -11.25
N ARG A 288 -0.09 11.44 -11.28
CA ARG A 288 -0.32 12.25 -12.50
C ARG A 288 0.96 12.88 -13.02
N TYR A 289 1.94 12.04 -13.35
CA TYR A 289 3.24 12.44 -13.90
C TYR A 289 3.21 12.60 -15.42
N TRP A 290 2.33 11.86 -16.10
CA TRP A 290 1.99 11.96 -17.52
C TRP A 290 0.62 11.31 -17.75
N ALA A 291 0.31 10.92 -19.00
CA ALA A 291 -0.96 10.30 -19.36
C ALA A 291 -1.19 8.96 -18.65
N ASP A 292 -2.46 8.54 -18.58
CA ASP A 292 -2.85 7.20 -18.15
C ASP A 292 -2.42 6.85 -16.72
N ALA A 293 -2.52 7.80 -15.78
CA ALA A 293 -2.23 7.58 -14.37
C ALA A 293 -3.21 6.61 -13.70
N PHE A 294 -2.75 5.79 -12.75
CA PHE A 294 -3.60 4.79 -12.08
C PHE A 294 -4.75 5.45 -11.31
N VAL A 295 -4.47 6.60 -10.66
CA VAL A 295 -5.46 7.41 -9.93
C VAL A 295 -6.64 7.87 -10.81
N GLU A 296 -6.49 7.83 -12.14
CA GLU A 296 -7.57 8.12 -13.09
C GLU A 296 -8.14 6.81 -13.68
N ARG A 297 -7.26 5.88 -14.06
CA ARG A 297 -7.63 4.63 -14.74
C ARG A 297 -8.28 3.57 -13.85
N TYR A 298 -8.21 3.68 -12.52
CA TYR A 298 -8.88 2.71 -11.66
C TYR A 298 -10.40 2.65 -11.91
N GLN A 299 -10.98 3.71 -12.50
CA GLN A 299 -12.39 3.77 -12.91
C GLN A 299 -12.73 2.82 -14.07
N GLU A 300 -11.73 2.29 -14.78
CA GLU A 300 -11.90 1.32 -15.86
C GLU A 300 -11.99 -0.13 -15.34
N ILE A 301 -11.73 -0.36 -14.05
CA ILE A 301 -11.87 -1.68 -13.43
C ILE A 301 -13.34 -2.12 -13.51
N PRO A 302 -13.66 -3.33 -14.01
CA PRO A 302 -15.03 -3.83 -14.06
C PRO A 302 -15.67 -3.86 -12.66
N GLU A 303 -16.94 -3.44 -12.55
CA GLU A 303 -17.65 -3.31 -11.27
C GLU A 303 -17.86 -4.66 -10.54
N ASP A 304 -17.78 -5.79 -11.26
CA ASP A 304 -18.08 -7.13 -10.76
C ASP A 304 -16.84 -7.94 -10.37
N VAL A 305 -15.70 -7.28 -10.14
CA VAL A 305 -14.47 -7.93 -9.67
C VAL A 305 -14.55 -8.26 -8.19
N ASP A 306 -14.01 -9.42 -7.81
CA ASP A 306 -13.87 -9.85 -6.41
C ASP A 306 -12.56 -9.40 -5.79
N ILE A 307 -11.49 -9.29 -6.60
CA ILE A 307 -10.13 -9.00 -6.14
C ILE A 307 -9.51 -7.93 -7.04
N ILE A 308 -8.85 -6.95 -6.44
CA ILE A 308 -8.09 -5.92 -7.17
C ILE A 308 -6.64 -5.96 -6.69
N ILE A 309 -5.71 -6.13 -7.62
CA ILE A 309 -4.28 -6.02 -7.38
C ILE A 309 -3.78 -4.76 -8.08
N VAL A 310 -3.22 -3.84 -7.30
CA VAL A 310 -2.57 -2.63 -7.81
C VAL A 310 -1.06 -2.78 -7.69
N MET A 311 -0.37 -2.93 -8.82
CA MET A 311 1.10 -3.02 -8.86
C MET A 311 1.68 -1.86 -9.68
N GLY A 312 2.47 -1.00 -9.04
CA GLY A 312 3.11 0.12 -9.71
C GLY A 312 4.04 0.91 -8.81
N GLY A 313 4.49 2.07 -9.28
CA GLY A 313 5.44 2.94 -8.58
C GLY A 313 6.84 2.93 -9.18
N THR A 314 7.16 1.98 -10.07
CA THR A 314 8.45 1.95 -10.78
C THR A 314 8.63 3.22 -11.62
N ASN A 315 7.63 3.58 -12.43
CA ASN A 315 7.73 4.75 -13.29
C ASN A 315 7.66 6.07 -12.51
N ASP A 316 6.85 6.14 -11.44
CA ASP A 316 6.86 7.27 -10.50
C ASP A 316 8.27 7.49 -9.94
N GLY A 317 8.96 6.41 -9.55
CA GLY A 317 10.35 6.41 -9.08
C GLY A 317 11.33 7.05 -10.06
N PHE A 318 11.20 6.77 -11.36
CA PHE A 318 12.08 7.32 -12.39
C PHE A 318 12.00 8.85 -12.54
N CYS A 319 10.95 9.47 -12.00
CA CYS A 319 10.72 10.91 -12.03
C CYS A 319 10.64 11.55 -10.63
N LEU A 320 10.90 10.78 -9.58
CA LEU A 320 10.61 11.16 -8.19
C LEU A 320 11.63 12.16 -7.65
N SER A 321 11.21 13.40 -7.43
CA SER A 321 11.92 14.37 -6.59
C SER A 321 11.14 14.64 -5.29
N GLU A 322 11.70 15.41 -4.36
CA GLU A 322 11.00 15.88 -3.14
C GLU A 322 9.65 16.54 -3.46
N LYS A 323 9.59 17.36 -4.53
CA LYS A 323 8.37 18.04 -4.93
C LYS A 323 7.30 17.06 -5.40
N GLU A 324 7.72 16.08 -6.19
CA GLU A 324 6.82 15.09 -6.76
C GLU A 324 6.41 14.02 -5.76
N LEU A 325 7.26 13.70 -4.76
CA LEU A 325 6.92 12.81 -3.66
C LEU A 325 5.76 13.37 -2.83
N GLY A 326 5.84 14.67 -2.49
CA GLY A 326 4.89 15.32 -1.59
C GLY A 326 5.02 14.83 -0.14
N THR A 327 3.99 15.09 0.67
CA THR A 327 3.98 14.73 2.10
C THR A 327 2.69 14.01 2.49
N LEU A 328 2.77 13.19 3.54
CA LEU A 328 1.63 12.44 4.09
C LEU A 328 0.63 13.35 4.83
N GLU A 329 1.04 14.55 5.24
CA GLU A 329 0.19 15.51 5.94
C GLU A 329 -0.60 16.34 4.93
N GLU A 330 0.06 16.80 3.86
CA GLU A 330 -0.58 17.65 2.86
C GLU A 330 -1.41 16.84 1.87
N ARG A 331 -0.88 15.67 1.44
CA ARG A 331 -1.50 14.80 0.44
C ARG A 331 -1.99 15.58 -0.79
N SER A 332 -1.17 16.53 -1.23
CA SER A 332 -1.54 17.45 -2.31
C SER A 332 -1.73 16.70 -3.63
N PRO A 333 -2.77 17.02 -4.42
CA PRO A 333 -2.96 16.44 -5.75
C PRO A 333 -1.72 16.63 -6.63
N ARG A 334 -1.47 15.69 -7.55
CA ARG A 334 -0.27 15.68 -8.42
C ARG A 334 1.05 15.53 -7.67
N THR A 335 0.99 14.94 -6.47
CA THR A 335 2.14 14.37 -5.77
C THR A 335 1.91 12.88 -5.59
N PHE A 336 2.97 12.09 -5.43
CA PHE A 336 2.86 10.65 -5.20
C PHE A 336 2.00 10.36 -3.97
N CYS A 337 2.25 11.06 -2.85
CA CYS A 337 1.46 10.89 -1.63
C CYS A 337 -0.03 11.19 -1.85
N GLY A 338 -0.35 12.33 -2.50
CA GLY A 338 -1.75 12.73 -2.71
C GLY A 338 -2.48 11.86 -3.71
N ASP A 339 -1.84 11.50 -4.82
CA ASP A 339 -2.47 10.69 -5.86
C ASP A 339 -2.64 9.23 -5.42
N LEU A 340 -1.70 8.68 -4.63
CA LEU A 340 -1.85 7.35 -4.04
C LEU A 340 -2.96 7.32 -2.98
N ASP A 341 -3.04 8.34 -2.12
CA ASP A 341 -4.14 8.52 -1.16
C ASP A 341 -5.51 8.64 -1.86
N GLU A 342 -5.58 9.40 -2.96
CA GLU A 342 -6.79 9.51 -3.78
C GLU A 342 -7.16 8.17 -4.42
N LEU A 343 -6.19 7.44 -4.99
CA LEU A 343 -6.40 6.12 -5.59
C LEU A 343 -6.96 5.13 -4.55
N ILE A 344 -6.35 5.05 -3.37
CA ILE A 344 -6.80 4.17 -2.28
C ILE A 344 -8.25 4.48 -1.89
N ARG A 345 -8.57 5.76 -1.64
CA ARG A 345 -9.94 6.17 -1.30
C ARG A 345 -10.93 5.89 -2.44
N GLY A 346 -10.50 6.09 -3.68
CA GLY A 346 -11.27 5.81 -4.88
C GLY A 346 -11.65 4.33 -4.99
N LEU A 347 -10.67 3.44 -4.79
CA LEU A 347 -10.86 2.00 -4.82
C LEU A 347 -11.80 1.52 -3.71
N GLN A 348 -11.54 1.88 -2.44
CA GLN A 348 -12.39 1.48 -1.31
C GLN A 348 -13.84 1.98 -1.44
N LYS A 349 -14.02 3.18 -2.01
CA LYS A 349 -15.35 3.76 -2.21
C LYS A 349 -16.12 3.07 -3.34
N ASN A 350 -15.46 2.79 -4.45
CA ASN A 350 -16.11 2.33 -5.68
C ASN A 350 -16.21 0.79 -5.75
N TYR A 351 -15.34 0.07 -5.03
CA TYR A 351 -15.30 -1.39 -4.98
C TYR A 351 -15.35 -1.88 -3.51
N PRO A 352 -16.42 -1.55 -2.77
CA PRO A 352 -16.49 -1.83 -1.32
C PRO A 352 -16.54 -3.33 -0.98
N ASP A 353 -16.92 -4.17 -1.94
CA ASP A 353 -17.04 -5.62 -1.77
C ASP A 353 -15.82 -6.39 -2.33
N ALA A 354 -14.87 -5.70 -2.97
CA ALA A 354 -13.68 -6.32 -3.52
C ALA A 354 -12.53 -6.31 -2.52
N ASP A 355 -11.77 -7.41 -2.46
CA ASP A 355 -10.52 -7.45 -1.70
C ASP A 355 -9.41 -6.72 -2.47
N ILE A 356 -8.94 -5.60 -1.93
CA ILE A 356 -7.96 -4.72 -2.58
C ILE A 356 -6.56 -4.99 -2.01
N PHE A 357 -5.60 -5.27 -2.89
CA PHE A 357 -4.19 -5.48 -2.58
C PHE A 357 -3.33 -4.45 -3.30
N PHE A 358 -2.37 -3.87 -2.59
CA PHE A 358 -1.27 -3.15 -3.23
C PHE A 358 -0.04 -4.04 -3.30
N ALA A 359 0.73 -3.91 -4.37
CA ALA A 359 2.05 -4.52 -4.50
C ALA A 359 3.09 -3.42 -4.69
N THR A 360 4.12 -3.41 -3.84
CA THR A 360 5.25 -2.49 -4.01
C THR A 360 6.00 -2.84 -5.30
N PRO A 361 6.69 -1.89 -5.95
CA PRO A 361 7.48 -2.20 -7.13
C PRO A 361 8.64 -3.14 -6.78
N LEU A 362 9.03 -4.00 -7.72
CA LEU A 362 10.27 -4.78 -7.58
C LEU A 362 11.48 -3.85 -7.46
N PRO A 363 12.50 -4.21 -6.66
CA PRO A 363 13.73 -3.44 -6.61
C PRO A 363 14.45 -3.55 -7.96
N ASN A 364 14.82 -2.41 -8.55
CA ASN A 364 15.42 -2.40 -9.88
C ASN A 364 16.66 -1.51 -10.00
N ILE A 365 17.65 -1.97 -10.76
CA ILE A 365 18.94 -1.29 -10.96
C ILE A 365 18.83 -0.03 -11.83
N LEU A 366 17.72 0.15 -12.57
CA LEU A 366 17.51 1.35 -13.40
C LEU A 366 17.30 2.60 -12.56
N GLN A 367 16.69 2.47 -11.38
CA GLN A 367 16.58 3.59 -10.46
C GLN A 367 17.98 4.11 -10.07
N ASP A 368 18.89 3.21 -9.68
CA ASP A 368 20.27 3.55 -9.31
C ASP A 368 21.01 4.20 -10.49
N TYR A 369 20.83 3.63 -11.68
CA TYR A 369 21.45 4.16 -12.89
C TYR A 369 20.91 5.56 -13.25
N LEU A 370 19.60 5.80 -13.15
CA LEU A 370 19.05 7.14 -13.33
C LEU A 370 19.55 8.12 -12.27
N MET A 371 19.61 7.70 -11.00
CA MET A 371 20.08 8.52 -9.89
C MET A 371 21.53 8.95 -10.07
N ARG A 372 22.38 8.10 -10.67
CA ARG A 372 23.75 8.46 -11.06
C ARG A 372 23.78 9.65 -12.03
N GLU A 373 22.84 9.71 -12.96
CA GLU A 373 22.76 10.78 -13.97
C GLU A 373 21.98 12.01 -13.50
N ARG A 374 21.08 11.84 -12.52
CA ARG A 374 20.10 12.85 -12.10
C ARG A 374 20.10 13.02 -10.58
N SER A 375 20.87 14.00 -10.11
CA SER A 375 21.10 14.26 -8.67
C SER A 375 19.88 14.71 -7.86
N TYR A 376 18.73 14.98 -8.49
CA TYR A 376 17.49 15.33 -7.80
C TYR A 376 16.59 14.13 -7.52
N LEU A 377 16.85 12.98 -8.13
CA LEU A 377 15.99 11.81 -8.00
C LEU A 377 16.13 11.17 -6.61
N LEU A 378 15.03 10.71 -6.05
CA LEU A 378 15.03 10.04 -4.75
C LEU A 378 15.22 8.52 -4.89
N PRO A 379 15.73 7.85 -3.85
CA PRO A 379 15.85 6.40 -3.81
C PRO A 379 14.47 5.72 -3.87
N GLN A 380 14.38 4.56 -4.52
CA GLN A 380 13.11 3.82 -4.67
C GLN A 380 12.44 3.53 -3.31
N ARG A 381 13.23 3.30 -2.25
CA ARG A 381 12.72 3.06 -0.89
C ARG A 381 11.83 4.18 -0.36
N LYS A 382 12.06 5.44 -0.76
CA LYS A 382 11.22 6.58 -0.31
C LYS A 382 9.78 6.41 -0.79
N LEU A 383 9.61 6.01 -2.05
CA LEU A 383 8.31 5.70 -2.64
C LEU A 383 7.65 4.51 -1.96
N VAL A 384 8.42 3.44 -1.74
CA VAL A 384 7.92 2.22 -1.08
C VAL A 384 7.45 2.51 0.34
N ASN A 385 8.17 3.33 1.10
CA ASN A 385 7.76 3.73 2.44
C ASN A 385 6.41 4.47 2.44
N VAL A 386 6.14 5.33 1.44
CA VAL A 386 4.82 5.96 1.25
C VAL A 386 3.74 4.90 1.07
N MET A 387 3.98 3.95 0.18
CA MET A 387 3.01 2.90 -0.13
C MET A 387 2.69 2.08 1.11
N LEU A 388 3.72 1.66 1.86
CA LEU A 388 3.55 0.85 3.08
C LEU A 388 2.82 1.63 4.18
N LYS A 389 3.13 2.92 4.34
CA LYS A 389 2.52 3.78 5.37
C LYS A 389 1.05 4.09 5.05
N LEU A 390 0.73 4.49 3.81
CA LEU A 390 -0.66 4.72 3.41
C LEU A 390 -1.48 3.43 3.45
N ALA A 391 -0.93 2.31 2.97
CA ALA A 391 -1.63 1.03 3.06
C ALA A 391 -1.90 0.62 4.52
N GLN A 392 -0.96 0.88 5.43
CA GLN A 392 -1.18 0.66 6.86
C GLN A 392 -2.28 1.58 7.43
N GLU A 393 -2.29 2.87 7.06
CA GLU A 393 -3.31 3.83 7.52
C GLU A 393 -4.73 3.47 7.04
N TYR A 394 -4.83 2.93 5.83
CA TYR A 394 -6.09 2.54 5.19
C TYR A 394 -6.47 1.08 5.43
N ASP A 395 -5.67 0.33 6.19
CA ASP A 395 -5.86 -1.09 6.48
C ASP A 395 -5.96 -1.95 5.21
N ILE A 396 -5.06 -1.71 4.26
CA ILE A 396 -4.98 -2.41 2.98
C ILE A 396 -3.81 -3.41 3.01
N PRO A 397 -4.03 -4.68 2.65
CA PRO A 397 -2.96 -5.66 2.55
C PRO A 397 -1.95 -5.27 1.46
N VAL A 398 -0.66 -5.45 1.78
CA VAL A 398 0.44 -5.19 0.85
C VAL A 398 1.23 -6.46 0.56
N ILE A 399 1.39 -6.75 -0.72
CA ILE A 399 2.36 -7.72 -1.25
C ILE A 399 3.68 -6.96 -1.42
N ASP A 400 4.55 -7.06 -0.42
CA ASP A 400 5.80 -6.28 -0.39
C ASP A 400 6.90 -6.92 -1.24
N LEU A 401 6.83 -6.70 -2.56
CA LEU A 401 7.82 -7.17 -3.53
C LEU A 401 9.18 -6.49 -3.33
N TYR A 402 9.21 -5.19 -2.98
CA TYR A 402 10.44 -4.44 -2.78
C TYR A 402 11.33 -5.06 -1.70
N ASN A 403 10.78 -5.28 -0.51
CA ASN A 403 11.54 -5.88 0.59
C ASN A 403 11.59 -7.41 0.53
N SER A 404 11.04 -8.05 -0.52
CA SER A 404 11.06 -9.52 -0.62
C SER A 404 12.42 -10.09 -1.04
N ASN A 405 13.23 -9.27 -1.74
CA ASN A 405 14.49 -9.67 -2.38
C ASN A 405 14.33 -10.76 -3.47
N ILE A 406 13.10 -10.99 -3.96
CA ILE A 406 12.86 -11.81 -5.15
C ILE A 406 13.01 -10.94 -6.41
N LEU A 407 13.52 -11.53 -7.50
CA LEU A 407 13.65 -10.87 -8.81
C LEU A 407 14.31 -9.48 -8.75
N ASP A 408 15.21 -9.30 -7.79
CA ASP A 408 15.94 -8.06 -7.58
C ASP A 408 17.09 -7.94 -8.58
N SER A 409 16.98 -7.00 -9.51
CA SER A 409 17.94 -6.83 -10.61
C SER A 409 19.28 -6.19 -10.19
N HIS A 410 19.49 -5.99 -8.89
CA HIS A 410 20.81 -5.65 -8.35
C HIS A 410 21.70 -6.90 -8.14
N ASP A 411 21.18 -8.09 -8.48
CA ASP A 411 21.94 -9.34 -8.58
C ASP A 411 22.12 -9.69 -10.07
N VAL A 412 23.38 -9.83 -10.52
CA VAL A 412 23.71 -10.14 -11.92
C VAL A 412 23.06 -11.43 -12.40
N ASP A 413 22.92 -12.43 -11.53
CA ASP A 413 22.28 -13.70 -11.87
C ASP A 413 20.79 -13.51 -12.18
N ILE A 414 20.12 -12.57 -11.49
CA ILE A 414 18.72 -12.23 -11.76
C ILE A 414 18.57 -11.53 -13.10
N VAL A 415 19.47 -10.59 -13.41
CA VAL A 415 19.44 -9.88 -14.70
C VAL A 415 19.61 -10.85 -15.86
N GLU A 416 20.59 -11.74 -15.80
CA GLU A 416 20.84 -12.70 -16.88
C GLU A 416 19.69 -13.71 -17.07
N GLU A 417 19.12 -14.21 -15.98
CA GLU A 417 18.18 -15.34 -16.05
C GLU A 417 16.71 -14.91 -16.14
N TYR A 418 16.32 -13.78 -15.53
CA TYR A 418 14.91 -13.42 -15.34
C TYR A 418 14.53 -12.00 -15.74
N ILE A 419 15.43 -11.02 -15.57
CA ILE A 419 15.15 -9.59 -15.74
C ILE A 419 16.17 -8.95 -16.72
N PRO A 420 16.14 -9.30 -18.01
CA PRO A 420 17.23 -9.03 -18.96
C PRO A 420 17.50 -7.55 -19.25
N ASP A 421 16.53 -6.67 -19.02
CA ASP A 421 16.67 -5.22 -19.19
C ASP A 421 16.79 -4.46 -17.86
N GLY A 422 16.92 -5.18 -16.74
CA GLY A 422 17.01 -4.61 -15.41
C GLY A 422 15.67 -4.22 -14.77
N VAL A 423 14.52 -4.32 -15.47
CA VAL A 423 13.18 -3.98 -14.91
C VAL A 423 12.12 -5.05 -15.18
N HIS A 424 12.03 -5.56 -16.41
CA HIS A 424 10.94 -6.42 -16.85
C HIS A 424 11.32 -7.89 -16.88
N GLY A 425 10.36 -8.74 -16.55
CA GLY A 425 10.48 -10.20 -16.67
C GLY A 425 10.69 -10.65 -18.11
N ASN A 426 11.49 -11.69 -18.31
CA ASN A 426 11.27 -12.62 -19.41
C ASN A 426 10.12 -13.58 -19.06
N HIS A 427 9.89 -14.60 -19.90
CA HIS A 427 8.80 -15.57 -19.67
C HIS A 427 8.87 -16.25 -18.29
N GLU A 428 10.07 -16.64 -17.84
CA GLU A 428 10.26 -17.29 -16.53
C GLU A 428 10.18 -16.29 -15.37
N GLY A 429 10.70 -15.07 -15.55
CA GLY A 429 10.54 -13.99 -14.58
C GLY A 429 9.06 -13.66 -14.31
N TYR A 430 8.25 -13.59 -15.37
CA TYR A 430 6.80 -13.40 -15.22
C TYR A 430 6.09 -14.61 -14.60
N GLN A 431 6.55 -15.83 -14.88
CA GLN A 431 6.03 -17.02 -14.21
C GLN A 431 6.30 -16.98 -12.70
N ILE A 432 7.52 -16.62 -12.28
CA ILE A 432 7.89 -16.48 -10.86
C ILE A 432 7.05 -15.39 -10.18
N LEU A 433 6.87 -14.25 -10.83
CA LEU A 433 6.05 -13.15 -10.31
C LEU A 433 4.59 -13.58 -10.13
N ALA A 434 4.01 -14.29 -11.11
CA ALA A 434 2.64 -14.80 -11.02
C ALA A 434 2.47 -15.84 -9.91
N GLU A 435 3.43 -16.75 -9.74
CA GLU A 435 3.45 -17.72 -8.65
C GLU A 435 3.55 -17.03 -7.29
N HIS A 436 4.32 -15.96 -7.18
CA HIS A 436 4.39 -15.20 -5.93
C HIS A 436 3.06 -14.51 -5.61
N PHE A 437 2.43 -13.83 -6.58
CA PHE A 437 1.10 -13.25 -6.41
C PHE A 437 0.05 -14.30 -6.02
N ALA A 438 0.01 -15.44 -6.71
CA ALA A 438 -0.91 -16.53 -6.41
C ALA A 438 -0.71 -17.05 -4.98
N ALA A 439 0.54 -17.28 -4.57
CA ALA A 439 0.84 -17.78 -3.23
C ALA A 439 0.53 -16.77 -2.13
N GLU A 440 0.70 -15.46 -2.37
CA GLU A 440 0.34 -14.42 -1.40
C GLU A 440 -1.18 -14.27 -1.26
N LEU A 441 -1.95 -14.39 -2.36
CA LEU A 441 -3.40 -14.46 -2.29
C LEU A 441 -3.87 -15.70 -1.51
N VAL A 442 -3.33 -16.88 -1.83
CA VAL A 442 -3.62 -18.12 -1.09
C VAL A 442 -3.33 -17.93 0.40
N ARG A 443 -2.14 -17.43 0.75
CA ARG A 443 -1.73 -17.19 2.14
C ARG A 443 -2.73 -16.28 2.86
N TYR A 444 -3.15 -15.19 2.21
CA TYR A 444 -4.09 -14.24 2.77
C TYR A 444 -5.44 -14.88 3.12
N TYR A 445 -6.02 -15.68 2.21
CA TYR A 445 -7.30 -16.36 2.46
C TYR A 445 -7.18 -17.56 3.42
N GLU A 446 -6.05 -18.27 3.43
CA GLU A 446 -5.76 -19.33 4.41
C GLU A 446 -5.66 -18.77 5.84
N ASP A 447 -5.11 -17.57 6.00
CA ASP A 447 -4.99 -16.87 7.29
C ASP A 447 -6.34 -16.26 7.76
N GLY A 448 -7.45 -16.51 7.05
CA GLY A 448 -8.80 -16.06 7.40
C GLY A 448 -9.23 -14.73 6.77
N GLY A 449 -8.40 -14.14 5.90
CA GLY A 449 -8.64 -12.81 5.34
C GLY A 449 -8.83 -11.73 6.42
N TRP A 450 -9.57 -10.66 6.09
CA TRP A 450 -10.19 -9.78 7.09
C TRP A 450 -11.44 -10.46 7.65
N GLU A 451 -11.30 -11.43 8.56
CA GLU A 451 -12.47 -11.88 9.31
C GLU A 451 -13.05 -10.68 10.07
N GLN A 452 -14.19 -10.15 9.59
CA GLN A 452 -15.05 -9.26 10.37
C GLN A 452 -15.51 -10.05 11.59
N ASP A 453 -14.85 -9.80 12.72
CA ASP A 453 -15.20 -10.32 14.02
C ASP A 453 -16.51 -9.66 14.51
N TYR A 454 -17.63 -10.00 13.86
CA TYR A 454 -18.95 -9.92 14.45
C TYR A 454 -19.29 -11.29 15.03
N THR A 455 -18.54 -11.73 16.03
CA THR A 455 -19.12 -12.66 17.01
C THR A 455 -20.22 -11.91 17.75
N GLU A 456 -21.46 -12.26 17.45
CA GLU A 456 -22.60 -12.00 18.32
C GLU A 456 -22.19 -12.32 19.75
N GLY A 457 -22.17 -11.28 20.58
CA GLY A 457 -21.75 -11.33 21.97
C GLY A 457 -22.42 -12.47 22.72
N ASP A 458 -21.54 -13.26 23.32
CA ASP A 458 -21.83 -14.40 24.16
C ASP A 458 -22.95 -14.11 25.18
N SER A 459 -23.85 -15.08 25.24
CA SER A 459 -24.97 -15.14 26.15
C SER A 459 -24.45 -15.29 27.59
N LEU A 460 -24.45 -14.21 28.36
CA LEU A 460 -24.26 -14.31 29.80
C LEU A 460 -25.53 -14.87 30.46
N SER A 461 -25.43 -16.13 30.87
CA SER A 461 -26.39 -16.83 31.71
C SER A 461 -26.53 -16.19 33.10
N GLY A 462 -27.78 -16.00 33.54
CA GLY A 462 -28.17 -16.13 34.94
C GLY A 462 -28.86 -14.92 35.56
N ASN A 463 -30.20 -14.87 35.56
CA ASN A 463 -30.98 -15.45 36.66
C ASN A 463 -32.50 -15.37 36.40
N SER A 464 -33.13 -16.51 36.67
CA SER A 464 -34.56 -16.80 36.91
C SER A 464 -35.48 -15.62 37.27
N LEU A 465 -36.67 -15.57 36.65
CA LEU A 465 -37.95 -15.68 37.37
C LEU A 465 -39.11 -15.99 36.39
N SER A 466 -39.70 -17.16 36.60
CA SER A 466 -40.88 -17.76 35.96
C SER A 466 -42.20 -16.98 36.11
N ARG A 467 -43.07 -17.02 35.09
CA ARG A 467 -44.45 -17.56 35.21
C ARG A 467 -45.20 -17.64 33.88
N ASP A 468 -45.72 -18.84 33.63
CA ASP A 468 -46.84 -19.13 32.73
C ASP A 468 -48.12 -18.34 33.08
N SER A 469 -48.98 -18.28 32.06
CA SER A 469 -50.45 -18.43 32.08
C SER A 469 -51.32 -17.23 31.67
N LEU A 470 -51.91 -17.40 30.48
CA LEU A 470 -53.35 -17.31 30.15
C LEU A 470 -54.23 -16.25 30.85
N SER A 471 -54.83 -15.40 30.01
CA SER A 471 -56.20 -14.85 30.02
C SER A 471 -56.12 -13.36 29.62
N GLY A 472 -56.86 -12.84 28.66
CA GLY A 472 -58.29 -12.98 28.48
C GLY A 472 -58.90 -11.58 28.63
N ASN A 473 -59.21 -10.95 27.49
CA ASN A 473 -60.24 -9.92 27.28
C ASN A 473 -60.52 -8.91 28.41
N SER A 474 -60.36 -7.60 28.12
CA SER A 474 -61.49 -6.72 27.80
C SER A 474 -61.20 -5.23 28.00
N GLN A 475 -61.88 -4.45 27.16
CA GLN A 475 -62.41 -3.10 27.41
C GLN A 475 -61.49 -1.87 27.38
N THR A 476 -61.45 -1.27 26.18
CA THR A 476 -62.04 0.05 25.81
C THR A 476 -61.86 1.26 26.74
N ARG A 477 -61.39 2.35 26.11
CA ARG A 477 -61.70 3.80 26.25
C ARG A 477 -60.39 4.60 26.23
N ASP A 478 -60.25 5.76 25.63
CA ASP A 478 -61.11 6.61 24.82
C ASP A 478 -60.18 7.58 24.05
N THR A 479 -60.78 8.29 23.12
CA THR A 479 -60.26 9.12 22.03
C THR A 479 -59.82 10.54 22.41
N SER A 480 -58.88 11.09 21.65
CA SER A 480 -58.75 12.51 21.21
C SER A 480 -57.66 12.53 20.10
N ASP A 481 -57.67 13.28 19.01
CA ASP A 481 -58.41 14.49 18.63
C ASP A 481 -58.29 14.72 17.09
N ARG A 482 -59.34 15.33 16.50
CA ARG A 482 -59.39 16.26 15.33
C ARG A 482 -58.96 15.83 13.91
N GLU A 483 -59.92 15.73 12.96
CA GLU A 483 -60.37 16.75 11.95
C GLU A 483 -59.42 16.85 10.72
N ARG A 484 -59.79 16.70 9.43
CA ARG A 484 -60.98 17.13 8.64
C ARG A 484 -61.01 16.46 7.22
N PRO A 485 -62.08 16.65 6.40
CA PRO A 485 -62.58 15.72 5.37
C PRO A 485 -62.50 16.22 3.90
N LYS A 486 -62.94 15.39 2.95
CA LYS A 486 -63.61 15.64 1.63
C LYS A 486 -63.70 14.28 0.89
N GLU A 487 -64.63 13.89 0.02
CA GLU A 487 -65.82 14.44 -0.61
C GLU A 487 -66.61 13.25 -1.24
N SER A 488 -67.79 13.53 -1.76
CA SER A 488 -68.93 12.65 -2.08
C SER A 488 -68.87 11.79 -3.37
N LEU A 489 -69.47 10.60 -3.28
CA LEU A 489 -70.40 9.89 -4.20
C LEU A 489 -70.65 10.44 -5.62
N SER A 490 -70.58 9.56 -6.63
CA SER A 490 -71.72 9.20 -7.51
C SER A 490 -71.36 8.09 -8.52
N GLY A 491 -72.32 7.23 -8.89
CA GLY A 491 -72.19 6.32 -10.03
C GLY A 491 -73.05 5.05 -9.98
N ASN A 492 -74.32 5.17 -10.39
CA ASN A 492 -75.22 4.04 -10.66
C ASN A 492 -74.79 3.23 -11.89
N THR A 493 -74.97 1.91 -11.88
CA THR A 493 -75.54 1.18 -13.04
C THR A 493 -76.11 -0.19 -12.66
N VAL A 494 -77.18 -0.55 -13.37
CA VAL A 494 -78.13 -1.64 -13.15
C VAL A 494 -77.81 -2.83 -14.08
N SER A 495 -78.06 -4.07 -13.65
CA SER A 495 -78.75 -5.18 -14.37
C SER A 495 -78.45 -6.52 -13.65
N LYS A 496 -79.40 -7.14 -12.95
CA LYS A 496 -80.45 -8.09 -13.39
C LYS A 496 -79.98 -9.49 -13.85
N ASP A 497 -80.48 -10.47 -13.09
CA ASP A 497 -81.05 -11.77 -13.48
C ASP A 497 -80.23 -13.08 -13.41
N SER A 498 -80.99 -14.10 -12.98
CA SER A 498 -80.81 -15.57 -12.98
C SER A 498 -80.01 -16.18 -11.82
N LEU A 499 -80.66 -16.73 -10.77
CA LEU A 499 -81.41 -18.01 -10.64
C LEU A 499 -80.56 -19.28 -10.71
N SER A 500 -80.45 -19.89 -9.52
CA SER A 500 -80.67 -21.30 -9.18
C SER A 500 -79.76 -22.38 -9.76
N GLY A 501 -79.26 -23.20 -8.84
CA GLY A 501 -79.18 -24.65 -9.07
C GLY A 501 -78.09 -25.35 -8.25
N ASN A 502 -78.54 -26.03 -7.17
CA ASN A 502 -78.18 -27.40 -6.76
C ASN A 502 -76.71 -27.86 -6.80
N SER A 503 -76.21 -28.69 -5.88
CA SER A 503 -76.80 -29.48 -4.81
C SER A 503 -75.64 -30.07 -3.98
N ALA A 504 -75.96 -30.37 -2.72
CA ALA A 504 -75.37 -31.39 -1.84
C ALA A 504 -74.56 -32.50 -2.58
N ARG A 505 -73.47 -33.03 -2.00
CA ARG A 505 -73.33 -33.55 -0.64
C ARG A 505 -71.87 -33.56 -0.19
#